data_AF-T1H125-F1
#
_entry.id   AF-T1H125-F1
#
_cell.length_a   1.000
_cell.length_b   1.000
_cell.length_c   1.000
_cell.angle_alpha   90.00
_cell.angle_beta   90.00
_cell.angle_gamma   90.00
#
_symmetry.space_group_name_H-M   'P 1'
#
loop_
_entity.id
_entity.type
_entity.pdbx_description
1 polymer ?
#
loop_
_entity_poly.entity_id
_entity_poly.type
_entity_poly.pdbx_seq_one_letter_code
_entity_poly.pdbx_strand_id
1 'polypeptide(L)'
;MLTRHIHLARRRLFLLHTKRTGWVMRNVNDCESISGHMYRMSMMTFLIDDSLNLDRLKCMQLALVHDLAESIVGDITPFCGISKEQKRNMEMKAMEDICKLIEPRGEKIMELFL
;
A
#
# COMPACT_ATOMS: atom_id res chain seq x y z
N MET A 1 0.62 11.24 -22.13
CA MET A 1 -0.51 10.89 -21.22
C MET A 1 -0.73 9.38 -21.15
N LEU A 2 -0.85 8.66 -22.28
CA LEU A 2 -1.12 7.21 -22.33
C LEU A 2 -0.06 6.32 -21.62
N THR A 3 1.22 6.64 -21.77
CA THR A 3 2.34 5.88 -21.16
C THR A 3 2.35 5.90 -19.63
N ARG A 4 1.91 7.00 -19.00
CA ARG A 4 1.85 7.11 -17.53
C ARG A 4 0.76 6.21 -16.93
N HIS A 5 -0.40 6.14 -17.58
CA HIS A 5 -1.51 5.28 -17.15
C HIS A 5 -1.20 3.79 -17.28
N ILE A 6 -0.49 3.38 -18.35
CA ILE A 6 -0.07 1.98 -18.52
C ILE A 6 0.90 1.55 -17.41
N HIS A 7 1.83 2.44 -17.02
CA HIS A 7 2.80 2.13 -15.97
C HIS A 7 2.12 1.99 -14.59
N LEU A 8 1.16 2.89 -14.28
CA LEU A 8 0.36 2.82 -13.07
C LEU A 8 -0.53 1.57 -13.03
N ALA A 9 -1.16 1.22 -14.17
CA ALA A 9 -1.97 0.01 -14.27
C ALA A 9 -1.15 -1.26 -14.03
N ARG A 10 0.08 -1.32 -14.55
CA ARG A 10 1.01 -2.43 -14.27
C ARG A 10 1.39 -2.52 -12.79
N ARG A 11 1.62 -1.39 -12.12
CA ARG A 11 1.89 -1.37 -10.66
C ARG A 11 0.67 -1.79 -9.84
N ARG A 12 -0.55 -1.42 -10.27
CA ARG A 12 -1.80 -1.88 -9.64
C ARG A 12 -1.99 -3.39 -9.77
N LEU A 13 -1.66 -3.97 -10.93
CA LEU A 13 -1.67 -5.41 -11.13
C LEU A 13 -0.68 -6.12 -10.20
N PHE A 14 0.46 -5.50 -9.88
CA PHE A 14 1.42 -6.07 -8.94
C PHE A 14 0.79 -6.29 -7.55
N LEU A 15 0.13 -5.29 -6.97
CA LEU A 15 -0.53 -5.45 -5.65
C LEU A 15 -1.65 -6.50 -5.64
N LEU A 16 -2.34 -6.67 -6.78
CA LEU A 16 -3.40 -7.67 -6.94
C LEU A 16 -2.86 -9.11 -6.94
N HIS A 17 -1.67 -9.32 -7.50
CA HIS A 17 -1.08 -10.65 -7.69
C HIS A 17 -0.01 -11.01 -6.65
N THR A 18 0.57 -10.03 -5.95
CA THR A 18 1.59 -10.28 -4.94
C THR A 18 0.95 -10.73 -3.63
N LYS A 19 1.25 -11.97 -3.25
CA LYS A 19 0.86 -12.57 -1.96
C LYS A 19 1.66 -11.96 -0.82
N ARG A 20 1.06 -11.76 0.35
CA ARG A 20 1.77 -11.21 1.52
C ARG A 20 2.92 -12.14 1.93
N THR A 21 4.14 -11.61 1.95
CA THR A 21 5.40 -12.35 2.13
C THR A 21 5.40 -13.11 3.46
N GLY A 22 4.83 -12.55 4.52
CA GLY A 22 4.74 -13.21 5.82
C GLY A 22 4.02 -14.57 5.76
N TRP A 23 2.94 -14.67 4.99
CA TRP A 23 2.19 -15.91 4.80
C TRP A 23 2.94 -16.91 3.91
N VAL A 24 3.57 -16.42 2.84
CA VAL A 24 4.39 -17.23 1.93
C VAL A 24 5.55 -17.88 2.70
N MET A 25 6.24 -17.14 3.57
CA MET A 25 7.33 -17.65 4.42
C MET A 25 6.88 -18.70 5.45
N ARG A 26 5.58 -18.86 5.66
CA ARG A 26 4.99 -19.86 6.56
C ARG A 26 4.30 -20.99 5.79
N ASN A 27 4.50 -21.08 4.48
CA ASN A 27 3.91 -22.08 3.60
C ASN A 27 2.37 -22.10 3.67
N VAL A 28 1.74 -20.94 3.87
CA VAL A 28 0.28 -20.82 3.84
C VAL A 28 -0.18 -20.80 2.38
N ASN A 29 -0.92 -21.83 1.99
CA ASN A 29 -1.52 -21.93 0.66
C ASN A 29 -2.64 -20.91 0.48
N ASP A 30 -2.77 -20.38 -0.74
CA ASP A 30 -3.75 -19.38 -1.14
C ASP A 30 -3.95 -18.23 -0.15
N CYS A 31 -2.85 -17.72 0.40
CA CYS A 31 -2.88 -16.57 1.29
C CYS A 31 -3.34 -15.29 0.57
N GLU A 32 -3.65 -14.24 1.34
CA GLU A 32 -4.13 -12.99 0.76
C GLU A 32 -3.05 -12.27 -0.10
N SER A 33 -3.51 -11.48 -1.07
CA SER A 33 -2.66 -10.49 -1.73
C SER A 33 -2.57 -9.19 -0.93
N ILE A 34 -1.58 -8.35 -1.25
CA ILE A 34 -1.43 -7.02 -0.64
C ILE A 34 -2.69 -6.18 -0.82
N SER A 35 -3.25 -6.13 -2.03
CA SER A 35 -4.51 -5.39 -2.25
C SER A 35 -5.69 -5.99 -1.49
N GLY A 36 -5.72 -7.32 -1.30
CA GLY A 36 -6.76 -8.00 -0.52
C GLY A 36 -6.69 -7.63 0.96
N HIS A 37 -5.48 -7.49 1.49
CA HIS A 37 -5.21 -6.96 2.83
C HIS A 37 -5.73 -5.54 2.99
N MET A 38 -5.30 -4.63 2.10
CA MET A 38 -5.72 -3.22 2.11
C MET A 38 -7.25 -3.08 1.98
N TYR A 39 -7.87 -3.83 1.08
CA TYR A 39 -9.33 -3.85 0.92
C TYR A 39 -10.05 -4.25 2.21
N ARG A 40 -9.60 -5.33 2.87
CA ARG A 40 -10.22 -5.79 4.12
C ARG A 40 -10.06 -4.76 5.23
N MET A 41 -8.89 -4.11 5.34
CA MET A 41 -8.69 -3.01 6.29
C MET A 41 -9.64 -1.83 6.01
N SER A 42 -9.80 -1.43 4.75
CA SER A 42 -10.76 -0.38 4.37
C SER A 42 -12.20 -0.76 4.68
N MET A 43 -12.57 -2.04 4.56
CA MET A 43 -13.89 -2.50 4.98
C MET A 43 -14.06 -2.47 6.51
N MET A 44 -13.00 -2.74 7.27
CA MET A 44 -13.05 -2.67 8.73
C MET A 44 -13.30 -1.24 9.25
N THR A 45 -13.00 -0.20 8.47
CA THR A 45 -13.27 1.18 8.92
C THR A 45 -14.76 1.49 9.04
N PHE A 46 -15.65 0.71 8.43
CA PHE A 46 -17.09 0.81 8.67
C PHE A 46 -17.51 0.40 10.08
N LEU A 47 -16.67 -0.39 10.76
CA LEU A 47 -16.92 -0.86 12.13
C LEU A 47 -16.33 0.07 13.19
N ILE A 48 -15.69 1.18 12.78
CA ILE A 48 -15.17 2.19 13.71
C ILE A 48 -16.37 2.89 14.36
N ASP A 49 -16.38 2.82 15.69
CA ASP A 49 -17.41 3.44 16.53
C ASP A 49 -17.20 4.96 16.63
N ASP A 50 -18.30 5.71 16.66
CA ASP A 50 -18.26 7.17 16.72
C ASP A 50 -17.68 7.67 18.06
N SER A 51 -17.70 6.87 19.13
CA SER A 51 -17.06 7.18 20.44
C SER A 51 -15.54 7.34 20.37
N LEU A 52 -14.89 6.81 19.32
CA LEU A 52 -13.46 6.93 19.13
C LEU A 52 -13.06 8.30 18.56
N ASN A 53 -14.01 9.14 18.14
CA ASN A 53 -13.78 10.45 17.55
C ASN A 53 -12.75 10.42 16.39
N LEU A 54 -12.86 9.40 15.52
CA LEU A 54 -12.00 9.21 14.36
C LEU A 54 -12.74 9.58 13.06
N ASP A 55 -12.02 10.20 12.13
CA ASP A 55 -12.51 10.42 10.77
C ASP A 55 -12.46 9.11 9.97
N ARG A 56 -13.60 8.43 9.87
CA ARG A 56 -13.74 7.16 9.13
C ARG A 56 -13.33 7.28 7.66
N LEU A 57 -13.60 8.41 7.01
CA LEU A 57 -13.23 8.60 5.61
C LEU A 57 -11.71 8.69 5.47
N LYS A 58 -11.05 9.47 6.34
CA LYS A 58 -9.58 9.54 6.36
C LYS A 58 -8.98 8.16 6.70
N CYS A 59 -9.51 7.43 7.68
CA CYS A 59 -9.05 6.07 7.98
C CYS A 59 -9.15 5.12 6.78
N MET A 60 -10.26 5.18 6.04
CA MET A 60 -10.44 4.36 4.84
C MET A 60 -9.42 4.72 3.75
N GLN A 61 -9.16 6.02 3.56
CA GLN A 61 -8.15 6.51 2.61
C GLN A 61 -6.73 6.08 3.01
N LEU A 62 -6.38 6.14 4.30
CA LEU A 62 -5.10 5.66 4.81
C LEU A 62 -4.93 4.15 4.53
N ALA A 63 -5.95 3.34 4.83
CA ALA A 63 -5.92 1.89 4.57
C ALA A 63 -5.71 1.58 3.08
N LEU A 64 -6.29 2.36 2.17
CA LEU A 64 -6.12 2.21 0.71
C LEU A 64 -4.77 2.68 0.17
N VAL A 65 -3.95 3.38 0.96
CA VAL A 65 -2.69 3.97 0.49
C VAL A 65 -1.46 3.41 1.21
N HIS A 66 -1.58 2.93 2.45
CA HIS A 66 -0.43 2.63 3.31
C HIS A 66 0.58 1.64 2.71
N ASP A 67 0.12 0.58 2.02
CA ASP A 67 0.99 -0.42 1.37
C ASP A 67 1.21 -0.15 -0.14
N LEU A 68 0.86 1.04 -0.64
CA LEU A 68 0.98 1.35 -2.07
C LEU A 68 2.45 1.30 -2.56
N ALA A 69 3.41 1.61 -1.69
CA ALA A 69 4.84 1.50 -1.96
C ALA A 69 5.28 0.06 -2.29
N GLU A 70 4.62 -0.95 -1.72
CA GLU A 70 4.92 -2.36 -1.94
C GLU A 70 4.70 -2.78 -3.41
N SER A 71 3.99 -1.96 -4.20
CA SER A 71 3.88 -2.15 -5.66
C SER A 71 5.21 -2.02 -6.41
N ILE A 72 6.23 -1.46 -5.76
CA ILE A 72 7.59 -1.28 -6.30
C ILE A 72 8.61 -2.01 -5.43
N VAL A 73 8.53 -1.87 -4.10
CA VAL A 73 9.56 -2.41 -3.18
C VAL A 73 9.30 -3.86 -2.76
N GLY A 74 8.11 -4.40 -3.03
CA GLY A 74 7.64 -5.68 -2.52
C GLY A 74 7.20 -5.61 -1.05
N ASP A 75 6.55 -6.65 -0.56
CA ASP A 75 6.15 -6.78 0.85
C ASP A 75 7.38 -7.21 1.69
N ILE A 76 8.03 -6.22 2.33
CA ILE A 76 9.25 -6.40 3.12
C ILE A 76 8.88 -6.77 4.56
N THR A 77 9.29 -7.96 4.98
CA THR A 77 9.04 -8.48 6.34
C THR A 77 10.27 -8.33 7.26
N PRO A 78 10.13 -8.52 8.58
CA PRO A 78 11.26 -8.52 9.51
C PRO A 78 12.36 -9.56 9.20
N PHE A 79 12.04 -10.59 8.41
CA PHE A 79 12.99 -11.65 8.05
C PHE A 79 13.77 -11.38 6.76
N CYS A 80 13.52 -10.25 6.08
CA CYS A 80 14.20 -9.88 4.84
C CYS A 80 15.60 -9.27 5.06
N GLY A 81 16.04 -9.06 6.30
CA GLY A 81 17.35 -8.50 6.61
C GLY A 81 17.51 -7.01 6.26
N ILE A 82 16.40 -6.30 6.06
CA ILE A 82 16.36 -4.86 5.77
C ILE A 82 16.09 -4.08 7.05
N SER A 83 16.90 -3.06 7.34
CA SER A 83 16.68 -2.21 8.52
C SER A 83 15.41 -1.36 8.38
N LYS A 84 14.83 -0.93 9.50
CA LYS A 84 13.64 -0.05 9.49
C LYS A 84 13.89 1.25 8.70
N GLU A 85 15.09 1.80 8.79
CA GLU A 85 15.49 3.00 8.06
C GLU A 85 15.60 2.74 6.56
N GLN A 86 16.24 1.64 6.16
CA GLN A 86 16.34 1.26 4.75
C GLN A 86 14.96 1.01 4.14
N LYS A 87 14.08 0.27 4.85
CA LYS A 87 12.69 0.06 4.43
C LYS A 87 11.97 1.38 4.21
N ARG A 88 12.03 2.29 5.18
CA ARG A 88 11.42 3.63 5.07
C ARG A 88 11.94 4.40 3.86
N ASN A 89 13.25 4.42 3.64
CA ASN A 89 13.85 5.15 2.52
C ASN A 89 13.44 4.57 1.15
N MET A 90 13.39 3.24 1.05
CA MET A 90 12.92 2.55 -0.17
C MET A 90 11.44 2.87 -0.45
N GLU A 91 10.59 2.81 0.57
CA GLU A 91 9.16 3.07 0.44
C GLU A 91 8.86 4.54 0.11
N MET A 92 9.57 5.47 0.76
CA MET A 92 9.47 6.90 0.44
C MET A 92 9.81 7.18 -1.03
N LYS A 93 10.93 6.63 -1.52
CA LYS A 93 11.33 6.79 -2.92
C LYS A 93 10.30 6.19 -3.89
N ALA A 94 9.77 5.00 -3.56
CA ALA A 94 8.71 4.38 -4.35
C ALA A 94 7.45 5.26 -4.41
N MET A 95 7.05 5.85 -3.27
CA MET A 95 5.90 6.74 -3.21
C MET A 95 6.11 8.04 -3.99
N GLU A 96 7.30 8.63 -3.94
CA GLU A 96 7.66 9.79 -4.77
C GLU A 96 7.49 9.47 -6.26
N ASP A 97 7.97 8.30 -6.70
CA ASP A 97 7.84 7.86 -8.09
C ASP A 97 6.39 7.56 -8.49
N ILE A 98 5.57 7.06 -7.56
CA ILE A 98 4.12 6.86 -7.78
C ILE A 98 3.41 8.21 -7.90
N CYS A 99 3.68 9.14 -6.99
CA CYS A 99 3.03 10.45 -6.94
C CYS A 99 3.32 11.28 -8.21
N LYS A 100 4.56 11.28 -8.70
CA LYS A 100 4.95 11.94 -9.97
C LYS A 100 4.15 11.47 -11.19
N LEU A 101 3.65 10.23 -11.18
CA LEU A 101 2.85 9.68 -12.29
C LEU A 101 1.41 10.17 -12.30
N ILE A 102 0.89 10.64 -11.17
CA ILE A 102 -0.52 10.99 -10.97
C ILE A 102 -0.76 12.48 -10.65
N GLU A 103 0.25 13.32 -10.89
CA GLU A 103 0.13 14.78 -10.77
C GLU A 103 -1.10 15.33 -11.53
N PRO A 104 -1.83 16.32 -10.97
CA PRO A 104 -1.53 17.04 -9.73
C PRO A 104 -2.01 16.34 -8.44
N ARG A 105 -2.51 15.10 -8.53
CA ARG A 105 -3.14 14.39 -7.39
C ARG A 105 -2.13 13.68 -6.49
N GLY A 106 -0.85 13.67 -6.87
CA GLY A 106 0.22 13.00 -6.13
C GLY A 106 0.41 13.54 -4.72
N GLU A 107 0.30 14.86 -4.55
CA GLU A 107 0.44 15.52 -3.24
C GLU A 107 -0.50 14.94 -2.18
N LYS A 108 -1.79 14.75 -2.53
CA LYS A 108 -2.77 14.19 -1.58
C LYS A 108 -2.49 12.73 -1.23
N ILE A 109 -1.97 11.95 -2.19
CA ILE A 109 -1.58 10.55 -1.95
C ILE A 109 -0.35 10.48 -1.05
N MET A 110 0.63 11.37 -1.24
CA MET A 110 1.79 11.46 -0.35
C MET A 110 1.38 11.85 1.08
N GLU A 111 0.47 12.81 1.24
CA GLU A 111 -0.08 13.20 2.55
C GLU A 111 -0.83 12.07 3.26
N LEU A 112 -1.38 11.10 2.52
CA LEU A 112 -2.01 9.91 3.10
C LEU A 112 -1.00 8.82 3.46
N PHE A 113 0.20 8.85 2.89
CA PHE A 113 1.23 7.84 3.12
C PHE A 113 2.16 8.19 4.30
N LEU A 114 2.41 9.48 4.50
CA LEU A 114 3.24 10.01 5.60
C LEU A 114 2.57 9.90 6.97
#